data_AF-A0A7X5VCZ9-F1
#
_entry.id   AF-A0A7X5VCZ9-F1
#
_cell.length_a   1.000
_cell.length_b   1.000
_cell.length_c   1.000
_cell.angle_alpha   90.00
_cell.angle_beta   90.00
_cell.angle_gamma   90.00
#
_symmetry.space_group_name_H-M   'P 1'
#
loop_
_entity.id
_entity.type
_entity.pdbx_description
1 polymer ?
#
loop_
_entity_poly.entity_id
_entity_poly.type
_entity_poly.pdbx_seq_one_letter_code
_entity_poly.pdbx_strand_id
1 'polypeptide(L)'
;MVMAWRFGAVTVDAVMAVVRDSATFAEWMVAVPPELRAGPNWPAPGSVIQRYDGREPRARHAHNRHLVVATVERWRPEDELAFRLRSGLGGWVRITIKVHSRPGGALIEVHADPLTAAARLRYTGTARGSAEERCAQVAERLITLATAGEPED
;
A
#
# COMPACT_ATOMS: atom_id res chain seq x y z
N MET A 1 -6.42 0.75 -15.45
CA MET A 1 -5.38 -0.06 -14.81
C MET A 1 -4.03 0.48 -15.23
N VAL A 2 -3.14 0.72 -14.27
CA VAL A 2 -1.70 0.89 -14.47
C VAL A 2 -0.98 -0.12 -13.59
N MET A 3 0.25 -0.46 -13.96
CA MET A 3 1.06 -1.46 -13.28
C MET A 3 2.52 -1.07 -13.45
N ALA A 4 3.31 -1.28 -12.40
CA ALA A 4 4.75 -1.31 -12.49
C ALA A 4 5.28 -2.51 -11.72
N TRP A 5 6.49 -2.93 -12.05
CA TRP A 5 7.19 -3.98 -11.32
C TRP A 5 8.64 -3.61 -11.10
N ARG A 6 9.22 -4.17 -10.03
CA ARG A 6 10.65 -4.07 -9.72
C ARG A 6 11.16 -5.40 -9.21
N PHE A 7 12.39 -5.72 -9.60
CA PHE A 7 13.13 -6.84 -9.04
C PHE A 7 14.10 -6.31 -7.98
N GLY A 8 14.15 -6.97 -6.84
CA GLY A 8 15.13 -6.70 -5.78
C GLY A 8 15.76 -8.00 -5.30
N ALA A 9 17.02 -7.92 -4.88
CA ALA A 9 17.72 -9.01 -4.20
C ALA A 9 17.24 -9.12 -2.74
N VAL A 10 15.95 -9.43 -2.58
CA VAL A 10 15.25 -9.59 -1.29
C VAL A 10 14.35 -10.82 -1.36
N THR A 11 14.04 -11.42 -0.22
CA THR A 11 13.10 -12.55 -0.16
C THR A 11 11.64 -12.07 -0.18
N VAL A 12 10.73 -12.98 -0.56
CA VAL A 12 9.27 -12.72 -0.45
C VAL A 12 8.91 -12.42 1.01
N ASP A 13 9.42 -13.23 1.95
CA ASP A 13 9.13 -13.07 3.37
C ASP A 13 9.59 -11.71 3.92
N ALA A 14 10.78 -11.22 3.50
CA ALA A 14 11.25 -9.89 3.90
C ALA A 14 10.32 -8.77 3.41
N VAL A 15 9.89 -8.81 2.14
CA VAL A 15 8.93 -7.83 1.60
C VAL A 15 7.58 -7.93 2.31
N MET A 16 7.08 -9.15 2.53
CA MET A 16 5.79 -9.37 3.18
C MET A 16 5.83 -9.00 4.67
N ALA A 17 6.98 -9.09 5.33
CA ALA A 17 7.18 -8.58 6.69
C ALA A 17 7.03 -7.05 6.76
N VAL A 18 7.63 -6.31 5.81
CA VAL A 18 7.44 -4.85 5.67
C VAL A 18 5.96 -4.53 5.45
N VAL A 19 5.30 -5.20 4.51
CA VAL A 19 3.87 -4.97 4.22
C VAL A 19 2.97 -5.25 5.43
N ARG A 20 3.32 -6.28 6.21
CA ARG A 20 2.60 -6.66 7.43
C ARG A 20 2.78 -5.63 8.56
N ASP A 21 3.94 -5.01 8.65
CA ASP A 21 4.20 -3.97 9.64
C ASP A 21 3.50 -2.66 9.26
N SER A 22 2.43 -2.35 9.98
CA SER A 22 1.68 -1.11 9.78
C SER A 22 2.48 0.17 10.03
N ALA A 23 3.55 0.13 10.83
CA ALA A 23 4.37 1.30 11.12
C ALA A 23 5.05 1.81 9.85
N THR A 24 5.42 0.90 8.94
CA THR A 24 6.10 1.24 7.69
C THR A 24 5.16 1.72 6.59
N PHE A 25 3.83 1.67 6.78
CA PHE A 25 2.85 1.95 5.72
C PHE A 25 3.08 3.32 5.05
N ALA A 26 3.35 4.36 5.85
CA ALA A 26 3.60 5.71 5.33
C ALA A 26 4.96 5.82 4.60
N GLU A 27 5.90 4.92 4.89
CA GLU A 27 7.25 4.92 4.33
C GLU A 27 7.24 4.33 2.92
N TRP A 28 6.59 3.18 2.71
CA TRP A 28 6.52 2.56 1.38
C TRP A 28 5.40 3.09 0.49
N MET A 29 4.32 3.63 1.05
CA MET A 29 3.29 4.28 0.24
C MET A 29 3.69 5.66 -0.24
N VAL A 30 3.31 5.98 -1.48
CA VAL A 30 3.49 7.30 -2.07
C VAL A 30 2.20 8.12 -1.98
N ALA A 31 2.34 9.43 -1.73
CA ALA A 31 1.25 10.39 -1.68
C ALA A 31 0.16 10.09 -0.62
N VAL A 32 0.57 9.46 0.48
CA VAL A 32 -0.24 9.36 1.70
C VAL A 32 0.22 10.40 2.74
N PRO A 33 -0.66 10.85 3.64
CA PRO A 33 -0.26 11.68 4.77
C PRO A 33 0.78 10.96 5.65
N PRO A 34 1.70 11.68 6.33
CA PRO A 34 2.72 11.04 7.17
C PRO A 34 2.14 10.47 8.47
N GLU A 35 1.19 11.16 9.09
CA GLU A 35 0.59 10.73 10.37
C GLU A 35 -0.59 9.79 10.13
N LEU A 36 -0.32 8.50 10.16
CA LEU A 36 -1.28 7.43 9.93
C LEU A 36 -1.36 6.49 11.12
N ARG A 37 -2.55 5.92 11.32
CA ARG A 37 -2.80 4.90 12.32
C ARG A 37 -3.52 3.73 11.68
N ALA A 38 -2.99 2.53 11.87
CA ALA A 38 -3.64 1.31 11.46
C ALA A 38 -4.67 0.82 12.48
N GLY A 39 -5.70 0.14 11.99
CA GLY A 39 -6.62 -0.62 12.82
C GLY A 39 -5.91 -1.78 13.52
N PRO A 40 -6.45 -2.25 14.66
CA PRO A 40 -5.80 -3.26 15.51
C PRO A 40 -5.64 -4.63 14.86
N ASN A 41 -6.34 -4.87 13.75
CA ASN A 41 -6.33 -6.12 13.00
C ASN A 41 -5.57 -6.02 11.67
N TRP A 42 -4.78 -4.96 11.43
CA TRP A 42 -3.96 -4.88 10.23
C TRP A 42 -3.02 -6.09 10.09
N PRO A 43 -2.81 -6.66 8.87
CA PRO A 43 -3.43 -6.33 7.58
C PRO A 43 -4.64 -7.24 7.21
N ALA A 44 -5.44 -7.71 8.17
CA ALA A 44 -6.59 -8.57 7.84
C ALA A 44 -7.65 -7.85 6.97
N PRO A 45 -8.43 -8.57 6.13
CA PRO A 45 -9.52 -8.00 5.35
C PRO A 45 -10.48 -7.17 6.21
N GLY A 46 -10.85 -5.98 5.72
CA GLY A 46 -11.67 -5.01 6.46
C GLY A 46 -10.89 -4.13 7.44
N SER A 47 -9.61 -4.41 7.70
CA SER A 47 -8.73 -3.48 8.42
C SER A 47 -8.57 -2.17 7.64
N VAL A 48 -8.28 -1.08 8.36
CA VAL A 48 -8.21 0.27 7.81
C VAL A 48 -6.93 0.98 8.24
N ILE A 49 -6.44 1.87 7.37
CA ILE A 49 -5.50 2.92 7.74
C ILE A 49 -6.27 4.23 7.79
N GLN A 50 -6.09 5.00 8.87
CA GLN A 50 -6.73 6.29 9.08
C GLN A 50 -5.68 7.39 9.26
N ARG A 51 -6.04 8.63 8.91
CA ARG A 51 -5.29 9.81 9.33
C ARG A 51 -5.36 9.92 10.85
N TYR A 52 -4.24 10.20 11.47
CA TYR A 52 -4.21 10.57 12.88
C TYR A 52 -4.65 12.03 13.03
N ASP A 53 -5.62 12.30 13.90
CA ASP A 53 -6.14 13.65 14.18
C ASP A 53 -5.77 14.13 15.60
N GLY A 54 -4.77 13.50 16.22
CA GLY A 54 -4.35 13.79 17.59
C GLY A 54 -5.32 13.32 18.67
N ARG A 55 -6.40 12.62 18.31
CA ARG A 55 -7.42 12.15 19.26
C ARG A 55 -7.42 10.63 19.33
N GLU A 56 -7.44 10.13 20.56
CA GLU A 56 -7.74 8.73 20.79
C GLU A 56 -9.21 8.47 20.44
N PRO A 57 -9.53 7.39 19.69
CA PRO A 57 -10.91 7.08 19.34
C PRO A 57 -11.71 6.79 20.61
N ARG A 58 -12.45 7.80 21.07
CA ARG A 58 -13.37 7.70 22.19
C ARG A 58 -14.56 6.86 21.74
N ALA A 59 -14.54 5.57 22.12
CA ALA A 59 -15.56 4.55 21.92
C ALA A 59 -15.49 3.70 20.63
N ARG A 60 -16.05 2.49 20.76
CA ARG A 60 -16.13 1.39 19.77
C ARG A 60 -16.81 1.77 18.43
N HIS A 61 -17.36 2.98 18.31
CA HIS A 61 -18.08 3.48 17.13
C HIS A 61 -17.42 4.69 16.45
N ALA A 62 -16.26 5.16 16.94
CA ALA A 62 -15.61 6.36 16.41
C ALA A 62 -14.69 6.09 15.20
N HIS A 63 -15.04 5.15 14.31
CA HIS A 63 -14.41 5.11 13.00
C HIS A 63 -14.94 6.28 12.17
N ASN A 64 -14.27 7.42 12.29
CA ASN A 64 -14.59 8.57 11.46
C ASN A 64 -14.24 8.22 10.01
N ARG A 65 -15.27 7.88 9.21
CA ARG A 65 -15.14 7.53 7.79
C ARG A 65 -14.40 8.60 6.99
N HIS A 66 -14.40 9.85 7.45
CA HIS A 66 -13.66 10.94 6.82
C HIS A 66 -12.14 10.81 6.97
N LEU A 67 -11.66 10.08 8.00
CA LEU A 67 -10.23 9.86 8.24
C LEU A 67 -9.69 8.62 7.54
N VAL A 68 -10.54 7.73 7.02
CA VAL A 68 -10.08 6.51 6.34
C VAL A 68 -9.31 6.86 5.07
N VAL A 69 -8.06 6.41 5.04
CA VAL A 69 -7.11 6.52 3.92
C VAL A 69 -7.08 5.23 3.12
N ALA A 70 -7.02 4.08 3.79
CA ALA A 70 -6.99 2.78 3.15
C ALA A 70 -7.94 1.78 3.83
N THR A 71 -8.41 0.80 3.07
CA THR A 71 -9.19 -0.34 3.59
C THR A 71 -8.75 -1.62 2.89
N VAL A 72 -8.28 -2.61 3.65
CA VAL A 72 -7.84 -3.89 3.13
C VAL A 72 -9.03 -4.64 2.53
N GLU A 73 -8.86 -5.11 1.30
CA GLU A 73 -9.81 -6.00 0.63
C GLU A 73 -9.36 -7.45 0.69
N ARG A 74 -8.05 -7.70 0.58
CA ARG A 74 -7.49 -9.04 0.60
C ARG A 74 -6.08 -9.03 1.17
N TRP A 75 -5.77 -10.08 1.93
CA TRP A 75 -4.45 -10.35 2.46
C TRP A 75 -4.15 -11.84 2.31
N ARG A 76 -2.99 -12.12 1.74
CA ARG A 76 -2.37 -13.43 1.62
C ARG A 76 -0.94 -13.25 2.14
N PRO A 77 -0.63 -13.69 3.37
CA PRO A 77 0.68 -13.47 3.95
C PRO A 77 1.82 -14.10 3.13
N GLU A 78 1.49 -15.00 2.22
CA GLU A 78 2.42 -15.69 1.34
C GLU A 78 2.94 -14.78 0.23
N ASP A 79 2.10 -13.89 -0.34
CA ASP A 79 2.48 -13.14 -1.55
C ASP A 79 1.63 -11.90 -1.93
N GLU A 80 0.50 -11.60 -1.29
CA GLU A 80 -0.45 -10.62 -1.84
C GLU A 80 -1.12 -9.73 -0.77
N LEU A 81 -1.13 -8.42 -1.02
CA LEU A 81 -1.97 -7.46 -0.34
C LEU A 81 -2.78 -6.65 -1.36
N ALA A 82 -4.09 -6.58 -1.18
CA ALA A 82 -4.96 -5.67 -1.93
C ALA A 82 -5.76 -4.78 -0.99
N PHE A 83 -5.80 -3.48 -1.27
CA PHE A 83 -6.56 -2.51 -0.50
C PHE A 83 -7.12 -1.39 -1.37
N ARG A 84 -8.21 -0.79 -0.92
CA ARG A 84 -8.72 0.46 -1.49
C ARG A 84 -8.00 1.62 -0.83
N LEU A 85 -7.40 2.47 -1.63
CA LEU A 85 -6.78 3.72 -1.24
C LEU A 85 -7.66 4.90 -1.68
N ARG A 86 -7.86 5.85 -0.77
CA ARG A 86 -8.59 7.08 -1.05
C ARG A 86 -7.77 8.00 -1.94
N SER A 87 -8.34 8.42 -3.06
CA SER A 87 -7.73 9.31 -4.05
C SER A 87 -8.40 10.69 -4.02
N GLY A 88 -7.79 11.63 -3.29
CA GLY A 88 -8.15 13.06 -3.29
C GLY A 88 -9.65 13.32 -3.09
N LEU A 89 -10.23 14.17 -3.96
CA LEU A 89 -11.65 14.63 -3.98
C LEU A 89 -12.69 13.49 -4.14
N GLY A 90 -12.74 12.54 -3.21
CA GLY A 90 -13.79 11.52 -3.14
C GLY A 90 -13.59 10.28 -4.01
N GLY A 91 -12.43 10.10 -4.65
CA GLY A 91 -12.15 8.92 -5.47
C GLY A 91 -11.59 7.74 -4.66
N TRP A 92 -11.71 6.54 -5.21
CA TRP A 92 -11.03 5.34 -4.72
C TRP A 92 -10.25 4.65 -5.83
N VAL A 93 -9.09 4.11 -5.46
CA VAL A 93 -8.23 3.28 -6.30
C VAL A 93 -7.96 1.99 -5.53
N ARG A 94 -8.06 0.84 -6.18
CA ARG A 94 -7.58 -0.42 -5.65
C ARG A 94 -6.08 -0.53 -5.94
N ILE A 95 -5.30 -0.73 -4.90
CA ILE A 95 -3.88 -1.04 -4.98
C ILE A 95 -3.73 -2.53 -4.71
N THR A 96 -3.03 -3.24 -5.59
CA THR A 96 -2.68 -4.65 -5.40
C THR A 96 -1.18 -4.78 -5.47
N ILE A 97 -0.58 -5.33 -4.42
CA ILE A 97 0.83 -5.69 -4.34
C ILE A 97 0.90 -7.20 -4.43
N LYS A 98 1.71 -7.71 -5.35
CA LYS A 98 2.04 -9.14 -5.46
C LYS A 98 3.54 -9.31 -5.44
N VAL A 99 4.01 -10.32 -4.73
CA VAL A 99 5.43 -10.61 -4.60
C VAL A 99 5.69 -12.02 -5.12
N HIS A 100 6.57 -12.14 -6.11
CA HIS A 100 6.89 -13.41 -6.74
C HIS A 100 8.34 -13.77 -6.48
N SER A 101 8.57 -14.95 -5.91
CA SER A 101 9.93 -15.49 -5.78
C SER A 101 10.54 -15.71 -7.17
N ARG A 102 11.80 -15.32 -7.34
CA ARG A 102 12.59 -15.48 -8.56
C ARG A 102 14.02 -15.90 -8.17
N PRO A 103 14.78 -16.58 -9.05
CA PRO A 103 16.19 -16.83 -8.79
C PRO A 103 16.92 -15.51 -8.48
N GLY A 104 17.58 -15.44 -7.32
CA GLY A 104 18.32 -14.26 -6.87
C GLY A 104 17.50 -13.17 -6.17
N GLY A 105 16.19 -13.35 -5.92
CA GLY A 105 15.40 -12.36 -5.18
C GLY A 105 13.89 -12.46 -5.40
N ALA A 106 13.22 -11.31 -5.42
CA ALA A 106 11.78 -11.22 -5.60
C ALA A 106 11.39 -10.16 -6.64
N LEU A 107 10.33 -10.45 -7.39
CA LEU A 107 9.65 -9.50 -8.27
C LEU A 107 8.43 -8.94 -7.53
N ILE A 108 8.42 -7.65 -7.27
CA ILE A 108 7.29 -6.93 -6.67
C ILE A 108 6.48 -6.28 -7.78
N GLU A 109 5.24 -6.69 -7.95
CA GLU A 109 4.27 -6.11 -8.88
C GLU A 109 3.29 -5.21 -8.11
N VAL A 110 3.09 -3.98 -8.59
CA VAL A 110 2.15 -3.02 -8.00
C VAL A 110 1.16 -2.56 -9.05
N HIS A 111 -0.11 -2.90 -8.84
CA HIS A 111 -1.22 -2.49 -9.69
C HIS A 111 -2.01 -1.37 -9.04
N ALA A 112 -2.46 -0.41 -9.85
CA ALA A 112 -3.41 0.61 -9.43
C ALA A 112 -4.62 0.67 -10.38
N ASP A 113 -5.79 0.38 -9.80
CA ASP A 113 -7.07 0.27 -10.49
C ASP A 113 -8.06 1.32 -9.99
N PRO A 114 -8.33 2.38 -10.78
CA PRO A 114 -9.28 3.41 -10.39
C PRO A 114 -10.71 2.84 -10.36
N LEU A 115 -11.31 2.81 -9.17
CA LEU A 115 -12.65 2.24 -8.94
C LEU A 115 -13.77 3.23 -9.24
N THR A 116 -13.49 4.53 -9.11
CA THR A 116 -14.48 5.62 -9.26
C THR A 116 -14.23 6.44 -10.52
N ALA A 117 -15.26 7.07 -11.09
CA ALA A 117 -15.12 7.94 -12.25
C ALA A 117 -14.13 9.09 -12.00
N ALA A 118 -14.21 9.74 -10.83
CA ALA A 118 -13.28 10.78 -10.42
C ALA A 118 -11.82 10.29 -10.35
N ALA A 119 -11.59 9.06 -9.88
CA ALA A 119 -10.26 8.46 -9.93
C ALA A 119 -9.81 8.17 -11.36
N ARG A 120 -10.69 7.63 -12.23
CA ARG A 120 -10.34 7.28 -13.62
C ARG A 120 -9.80 8.46 -14.42
N LEU A 121 -10.35 9.66 -14.22
CA LEU A 121 -9.85 10.89 -14.86
C LEU A 121 -8.36 11.18 -14.56
N ARG A 122 -7.84 10.69 -13.42
CA ARG A 122 -6.42 10.84 -13.03
C ARG A 122 -5.51 9.73 -13.56
N TYR A 123 -6.08 8.75 -14.26
CA TYR A 123 -5.36 7.60 -14.82
C TYR A 123 -5.44 7.58 -16.36
N THR A 124 -5.79 8.71 -16.97
CA THR A 124 -5.84 8.93 -18.42
C THR A 124 -4.79 9.95 -18.86
N GLY A 125 -4.35 9.87 -20.12
CA GLY A 125 -3.39 10.82 -20.70
C GLY A 125 -2.06 10.86 -19.94
N THR A 126 -1.50 12.06 -19.76
CA THR A 126 -0.21 12.28 -19.06
C THR A 126 -0.24 11.84 -17.59
N ALA A 127 -1.39 11.90 -16.93
CA ALA A 127 -1.55 11.47 -15.53
C ALA A 127 -1.39 9.94 -15.35
N ARG A 128 -1.54 9.17 -16.44
CA ARG A 128 -1.26 7.73 -16.45
C ARG A 128 0.22 7.44 -16.15
N GLY A 129 1.13 8.19 -16.77
CA GLY A 129 2.57 8.03 -16.57
C GLY A 129 2.97 8.27 -15.12
N SER A 130 2.47 9.35 -14.51
CA SER A 130 2.71 9.62 -13.08
C SER A 130 2.10 8.55 -12.15
N ALA A 131 1.01 7.88 -12.56
CA ALA A 131 0.44 6.80 -11.78
C ALA A 131 1.28 5.52 -11.84
N GLU A 132 1.84 5.21 -13.02
CA GLU A 132 2.79 4.12 -13.20
C GLU A 132 4.10 4.36 -12.44
N GLU A 133 4.62 5.58 -12.49
CA GLU A 133 5.80 6.00 -11.72
C GLU A 133 5.59 5.85 -10.21
N ARG A 134 4.41 6.23 -9.69
CA ARG A 134 4.07 5.99 -8.28
C ARG A 134 4.01 4.50 -7.93
N CYS A 135 3.49 3.65 -8.82
CA CYS A 135 3.52 2.20 -8.61
C CYS A 135 4.96 1.67 -8.55
N ALA A 136 5.85 2.16 -9.43
CA ALA A 136 7.26 1.81 -9.42
C ALA A 136 7.93 2.23 -8.10
N GLN A 137 7.71 3.47 -7.65
CA GLN A 137 8.26 3.98 -6.39
C GLN A 137 7.79 3.17 -5.17
N VAL A 138 6.53 2.70 -5.15
CA VAL A 138 6.05 1.80 -4.10
C VAL A 138 6.86 0.51 -4.09
N ALA A 139 7.07 -0.11 -5.26
CA ALA A 139 7.87 -1.33 -5.37
C ALA A 139 9.33 -1.09 -4.94
N GLU A 140 9.94 0.02 -5.34
CA GLU A 140 11.31 0.40 -4.95
C GLU A 140 11.44 0.58 -3.44
N ARG A 141 10.52 1.31 -2.80
CA ARG A 141 10.54 1.53 -1.35
C ARG A 141 10.35 0.25 -0.56
N LEU A 142 9.50 -0.67 -1.03
CA LEU A 142 9.34 -1.99 -0.43
C LEU A 142 10.66 -2.78 -0.46
N ILE A 143 11.38 -2.75 -1.58
CA ILE A 143 12.71 -3.37 -1.68
C ILE A 143 13.67 -2.72 -0.69
N THR A 144 13.76 -1.39 -0.66
CA THR A 144 14.67 -0.66 0.24
C THR A 144 14.43 -1.01 1.71
N LEU A 145 13.18 -1.02 2.15
CA LEU A 145 12.82 -1.35 3.53
C LEU A 145 13.09 -2.83 3.85
N ALA A 146 12.83 -3.73 2.89
CA ALA A 146 13.10 -5.15 3.07
C ALA A 146 14.60 -5.43 3.22
N THR A 147 15.45 -4.78 2.41
CA THR A 147 16.92 -4.89 2.53
C THR A 147 17.44 -4.35 3.86
N ALA A 148 16.87 -3.25 4.38
CA ALA A 148 17.30 -2.69 5.66
C ALA A 148 16.90 -3.54 6.88
N GLY A 149 15.94 -4.45 6.73
CA GLY A 149 15.47 -5.36 7.78
C GLY A 149 16.16 -6.73 7.79
N GLU A 150 16.99 -7.05 6.80
CA GLU A 150 17.78 -8.28 6.78
C GLU A 150 18.99 -8.10 7.75
N PRO A 151 19.16 -8.98 8.76
CA PRO A 151 20.37 -8.93 9.58
C PRO A 151 21.59 -9.21 8.70
N GLU A 152 22.65 -8.41 8.85
CA GLU A 152 23.97 -8.74 8.30
C GLU A 152 24.42 -10.08 8.92
N ASP A 153 24.50 -11.13 8.11
CA ASP A 153 25.08 -12.44 8.48
C ASP A 153 26.58 -12.30 8.87
#